data_AF-A0A3C0A187-F1
#
_entry.id   AF-A0A3C0A187-F1
#
_cell.length_a   1.000
_cell.length_b   1.000
_cell.length_c   1.000
_cell.angle_alpha   90.00
_cell.angle_beta   90.00
_cell.angle_gamma   90.00
#
_symmetry.space_group_name_H-M   'P 1'
#
loop_
_entity.id
_entity.type
_entity.pdbx_description
1 polymer ?
#
loop_
_entity_poly.entity_id
_entity_poly.type
_entity_poly.pdbx_seq_one_letter_code
_entity_poly.pdbx_strand_id
1 'polypeptide(L)'
;MKKNSFLFLLLFLAGCGTFSSVRISYNLPDNSNPVETKKALGSLYLLFRVPPTGEESSLGLLAGAMLKQDSYDINAALFARKLASVFSERGATVLTYRVSRDNNKNEPYLPFFEPSGMLEVKLSQPQVSVNKEERRKDHYDKAGQKQTVKSVVWVYKAEMDAGVKLISYPEQKTLDKWTLPLERVEERVDNGKDAAEWYEENSGWLSSQAVDKLVERYLNRQILRYRPLARKKNDKESSEAVSLGGWDRWPEAEGIWARRLKESGDWRDYLNLGVASEVKKDFAVAKDYYSKAREKAGGDKDAKKILWNQIFTDLEVMLSMAAPSAPGRGDWFSPKMAVLPFSDETTSIDGPIMVRGLIYNALKESGYNMLSLEETDSILQSHGYTQGGQLGAAKNRDLCKWLGADRLFFGDITNFNEVMAGIYNKREIKGQFSLWDRKTGKQLWAYSGSVVKVSAPKNFLKGMLTQLANKMLESIKKKPLAYEASIFSSQTAENLPAKVNR
;
A
#
# COMPACT_ATOMS: atom_id res chain seq x y z
N MET A 1 50.89 15.29 -18.18
CA MET A 1 50.63 16.41 -17.23
C MET A 1 49.63 15.90 -16.19
N LYS A 2 50.10 15.31 -15.09
CA LYS A 2 50.32 15.90 -13.76
C LYS A 2 49.07 16.57 -13.14
N LYS A 3 48.66 15.96 -12.02
CA LYS A 3 47.92 16.48 -10.84
C LYS A 3 46.38 16.46 -10.89
N ASN A 4 45.78 15.53 -10.14
CA ASN A 4 45.13 15.84 -8.85
C ASN A 4 44.69 14.56 -8.12
N SER A 5 45.67 13.81 -7.59
CA SER A 5 45.45 12.90 -6.46
C SER A 5 45.74 13.67 -5.18
N PHE A 6 44.73 14.30 -4.60
CA PHE A 6 44.85 14.95 -3.30
C PHE A 6 43.49 14.96 -2.59
N LEU A 7 42.97 13.78 -2.25
CA LEU A 7 41.82 13.69 -1.34
C LEU A 7 41.74 12.33 -0.62
N PHE A 8 42.81 11.91 0.06
CA PHE A 8 42.76 10.80 1.02
C PHE A 8 43.89 10.95 2.06
N LEU A 9 43.86 12.03 2.85
CA LEU A 9 44.76 12.13 4.00
C LEU A 9 44.19 13.06 5.08
N LEU A 10 43.02 12.70 5.59
CA LEU A 10 42.41 13.36 6.74
C LEU A 10 41.67 12.29 7.56
N LEU A 11 42.41 11.37 8.21
CA LEU A 11 41.85 10.48 9.24
C LEU A 11 42.91 9.66 10.03
N PHE A 12 44.06 10.24 10.39
CA PHE A 12 44.91 9.65 11.45
C PHE A 12 45.59 10.75 12.28
N LEU A 13 44.77 11.59 12.92
CA LEU A 13 45.21 12.15 14.19
C LEU A 13 45.19 10.99 15.19
N ALA A 14 46.35 10.39 15.39
CA ALA A 14 46.65 9.39 16.41
C ALA A 14 46.53 10.00 17.80
N GLY A 15 45.33 10.46 18.17
CA GLY A 15 44.97 10.60 19.56
C GLY A 15 44.96 9.21 20.19
N CYS A 16 45.47 9.11 21.42
CA CYS A 16 45.41 7.92 22.28
C CYS A 16 43.96 7.54 22.67
N GLY A 17 43.05 7.45 21.69
CA GLY A 17 41.68 6.98 21.88
C GLY A 17 41.68 5.47 22.09
N THR A 18 40.96 5.00 23.10
CA THR A 18 40.71 3.57 23.36
C THR A 18 39.71 2.95 22.36
N PHE A 19 39.24 3.73 21.39
CA PHE A 19 38.20 3.35 20.44
C PHE A 19 38.58 3.68 18.99
N SER A 20 38.24 2.78 18.07
CA SER A 20 37.95 3.12 16.68
C SER A 20 36.43 3.03 16.46
N SER A 21 35.93 3.41 15.28
CA SER A 21 34.50 3.34 14.98
C SER A 21 34.26 2.73 13.61
N VAL A 22 33.26 1.87 13.51
CA VAL A 22 32.75 1.36 12.23
C VAL A 22 31.36 1.90 11.94
N ARG A 23 31.06 2.04 10.64
CA ARG A 23 29.76 2.54 10.18
C ARG A 23 28.85 1.35 9.89
N ILE A 24 27.68 1.33 10.54
CA ILE A 24 26.64 0.33 10.31
C ILE A 24 25.40 1.05 9.80
N SER A 25 24.84 0.50 8.72
CA SER A 25 23.65 1.04 8.09
C SER A 25 22.39 0.38 8.64
N TYR A 26 21.43 1.20 9.06
CA TYR A 26 20.12 0.78 9.49
C TYR A 26 19.03 1.33 8.57
N ASN A 27 17.97 0.57 8.33
CA ASN A 27 16.78 1.05 7.62
C ASN A 27 15.65 1.25 8.64
N LEU A 28 15.52 2.47 9.14
CA LEU A 28 14.60 2.81 10.23
C LEU A 28 13.45 3.67 9.68
N PRO A 29 12.25 3.57 10.26
CA PRO A 29 11.16 4.48 9.93
C PRO A 29 11.51 5.91 10.32
N ASP A 30 11.07 6.87 9.51
CA ASP A 30 11.24 8.30 9.75
C ASP A 30 10.09 8.88 10.59
N ASN A 31 10.04 8.50 11.86
CA ASN A 31 9.11 9.08 12.81
C ASN A 31 9.65 9.03 14.25
N SER A 32 8.86 9.57 15.18
CA SER A 32 9.22 9.70 16.59
C SER A 32 9.24 8.37 17.36
N ASN A 33 8.73 7.27 16.78
CA ASN A 33 8.66 5.97 17.45
C ASN A 33 8.96 4.81 16.48
N PRO A 34 10.24 4.65 16.09
CA PRO A 34 10.65 3.67 15.09
C PRO A 34 10.44 2.21 15.53
N VAL A 35 10.52 1.92 16.84
CA VAL A 35 10.27 0.57 17.39
C VAL A 35 8.81 0.19 17.18
N GLU A 36 7.88 0.99 17.71
CA GLU A 36 6.44 0.70 17.58
C GLU A 36 5.99 0.72 16.12
N THR A 37 6.62 1.57 15.29
CA THR A 37 6.37 1.59 13.85
C THR A 37 6.80 0.31 13.17
N LYS A 38 8.02 -0.20 13.45
CA LYS A 38 8.45 -1.48 12.89
C LYS A 38 7.58 -2.64 13.38
N LYS A 39 7.16 -2.64 14.65
CA LYS A 39 6.17 -3.62 15.15
C LYS A 39 4.87 -3.55 14.34
N ALA A 40 4.32 -2.36 14.12
CA ALA A 40 3.09 -2.16 13.36
C ALA A 40 3.20 -2.57 11.87
N LEU A 41 4.41 -2.50 11.29
CA LEU A 41 4.69 -2.98 9.93
C LEU A 41 4.91 -4.52 9.86
N GLY A 42 5.07 -5.17 11.02
CA GLY A 42 5.29 -6.61 11.16
C GLY A 42 4.13 -7.46 10.64
N SER A 43 2.89 -6.99 10.80
CA SER A 43 1.68 -7.49 10.13
C SER A 43 0.69 -6.35 9.88
N LEU A 44 0.59 -5.93 8.62
CA LEU A 44 -0.02 -4.67 8.21
C LEU A 44 -1.35 -4.88 7.51
N TYR A 45 -2.37 -4.13 7.94
CA TYR A 45 -3.62 -3.93 7.21
C TYR A 45 -3.56 -2.59 6.46
N LEU A 46 -3.76 -2.60 5.14
CA LEU A 46 -3.81 -1.37 4.35
C LEU A 46 -5.27 -0.94 4.12
N LEU A 47 -5.61 0.27 4.54
CA LEU A 47 -6.94 0.84 4.34
C LEU A 47 -6.85 2.10 3.49
N PHE A 48 -7.48 2.10 2.33
CA PHE A 48 -7.60 3.28 1.49
C PHE A 48 -8.99 3.88 1.68
N ARG A 49 -9.06 5.16 2.01
CA ARG A 49 -10.33 5.90 2.10
C ARG A 49 -10.43 6.85 0.93
N VAL A 50 -11.44 6.64 0.10
CA VAL A 50 -11.70 7.48 -1.07
C VAL A 50 -13.01 8.23 -0.82
N PRO A 51 -13.15 9.49 -1.26
CA PRO A 51 -14.41 10.20 -1.12
C PRO A 51 -15.51 9.42 -1.86
N PRO A 52 -16.75 9.42 -1.34
CA PRO A 52 -17.86 8.85 -2.09
C PRO A 52 -17.95 9.56 -3.44
N THR A 53 -18.13 8.80 -4.51
CA THR A 53 -18.51 9.36 -5.81
C THR A 53 -19.87 10.01 -5.59
N GLY A 54 -19.95 11.35 -5.75
CA GLY A 54 -21.06 12.15 -5.26
C GLY A 54 -22.44 11.54 -5.55
N GLU A 55 -23.18 11.22 -4.50
CA GLU A 55 -24.57 10.76 -4.58
C GLU A 55 -25.55 11.93 -4.44
N GLU A 56 -26.54 11.94 -5.35
CA GLU A 56 -27.97 12.06 -5.02
C GLU A 56 -28.56 13.37 -4.50
N SER A 57 -28.31 14.47 -5.21
CA SER A 57 -29.45 15.33 -5.50
C SER A 57 -29.54 15.55 -7.00
N SER A 58 -30.73 15.40 -7.55
CA SER A 58 -31.05 15.84 -8.92
C SER A 58 -30.57 17.28 -9.16
N LEU A 59 -30.57 18.11 -8.12
CA LEU A 59 -30.00 19.46 -8.07
C LEU A 59 -28.46 19.50 -8.08
N GLY A 60 -27.76 18.63 -7.36
CA GLY A 60 -26.29 18.55 -7.36
C GLY A 60 -25.72 18.05 -8.68
N LEU A 61 -26.42 17.15 -9.38
CA LEU A 61 -26.07 16.70 -10.72
C LEU A 61 -26.31 17.78 -11.78
N LEU A 62 -27.38 18.58 -11.64
CA LEU A 62 -27.63 19.77 -12.47
C LEU A 62 -26.58 20.86 -12.24
N ALA A 63 -26.20 21.12 -10.99
CA ALA A 63 -25.16 22.07 -10.65
C ALA A 63 -23.78 21.61 -11.16
N GLY A 64 -23.43 20.33 -11.00
CA GLY A 64 -22.19 19.75 -11.52
C GLY A 64 -22.11 19.77 -13.05
N ALA A 65 -23.21 19.44 -13.74
CA ALA A 65 -23.30 19.51 -15.19
C ALA A 65 -23.24 20.96 -15.72
N MET A 66 -23.78 21.94 -14.97
CA MET A 66 -23.65 23.37 -15.32
C MET A 66 -22.27 23.95 -15.00
N LEU A 67 -21.55 23.39 -14.02
CA LEU A 67 -20.23 23.88 -13.60
C LEU A 67 -19.06 23.20 -14.31
N LYS A 68 -19.28 22.21 -15.19
CA LYS A 68 -18.23 21.42 -15.86
C LYS A 68 -17.13 20.93 -14.90
N GLN A 69 -17.49 20.60 -13.66
CA GLN A 69 -16.54 19.98 -12.75
C GLN A 69 -16.47 18.49 -13.08
N ASP A 70 -15.55 18.15 -13.99
CA ASP A 70 -15.18 16.77 -14.24
C ASP A 70 -14.63 16.18 -12.95
N SER A 71 -15.33 15.19 -12.38
CA SER A 71 -14.82 14.45 -11.23
C SER A 71 -13.87 13.37 -11.73
N TYR A 72 -12.57 13.55 -11.50
CA TYR A 72 -11.56 12.55 -11.80
C TYR A 72 -11.51 11.52 -10.67
N ASP A 73 -11.59 10.22 -10.99
CA ASP A 73 -11.44 9.15 -9.99
C ASP A 73 -10.02 8.60 -10.04
N ILE A 74 -9.45 8.34 -8.87
CA ILE A 74 -8.18 7.62 -8.75
C ILE A 74 -8.48 6.12 -8.69
N ASN A 75 -7.72 5.31 -9.42
CA ASN A 75 -7.78 3.85 -9.27
C ASN A 75 -7.13 3.44 -7.94
N ALA A 76 -7.88 3.61 -6.84
CA ALA A 76 -7.43 3.34 -5.50
C ALA A 76 -7.11 1.86 -5.27
N ALA A 77 -7.80 0.95 -5.96
CA ALA A 77 -7.51 -0.48 -5.92
C ALA A 77 -6.11 -0.79 -6.46
N LEU A 78 -5.76 -0.23 -7.62
CA LEU A 78 -4.43 -0.36 -8.20
C LEU A 78 -3.36 0.27 -7.31
N PHE A 79 -3.63 1.44 -6.74
CA PHE A 79 -2.72 2.07 -5.80
C PHE A 79 -2.51 1.17 -4.56
N ALA A 80 -3.59 0.70 -3.94
CA ALA A 80 -3.54 -0.18 -2.78
C ALA A 80 -2.75 -1.47 -3.06
N ARG A 81 -3.02 -2.11 -4.20
CA ARG A 81 -2.29 -3.30 -4.65
C ARG A 81 -0.80 -3.02 -4.86
N LYS A 82 -0.46 -1.92 -5.53
CA LYS A 82 0.95 -1.53 -5.77
C LYS A 82 1.67 -1.26 -4.45
N LEU A 83 1.04 -0.53 -3.53
CA LEU A 83 1.59 -0.26 -2.21
C LEU A 83 1.81 -1.56 -1.43
N ALA A 84 0.82 -2.47 -1.43
CA ALA A 84 0.89 -3.76 -0.77
C ALA A 84 2.05 -4.62 -1.28
N SER A 85 2.25 -4.68 -2.61
CA SER A 85 3.35 -5.40 -3.25
C SER A 85 4.70 -4.85 -2.79
N VAL A 86 4.91 -3.53 -2.95
CA VAL A 86 6.19 -2.90 -2.65
C VAL A 86 6.51 -2.98 -1.16
N PHE A 87 5.52 -2.81 -0.27
CA PHE A 87 5.73 -2.99 1.17
C PHE A 87 6.14 -4.42 1.51
N SER A 88 5.49 -5.41 0.86
CA SER A 88 5.81 -6.83 1.05
C SER A 88 7.22 -7.18 0.57
N GLU A 89 7.61 -6.71 -0.61
CA GLU A 89 8.96 -6.89 -1.18
C GLU A 89 10.05 -6.24 -0.32
N ARG A 90 9.70 -5.19 0.42
CA ARG A 90 10.61 -4.43 1.30
C ARG A 90 10.55 -4.88 2.77
N GLY A 91 9.95 -6.04 3.03
CA GLY A 91 10.02 -6.75 4.31
C GLY A 91 8.88 -6.50 5.30
N ALA A 92 7.87 -5.68 4.95
CA ALA A 92 6.64 -5.63 5.75
C ALA A 92 5.77 -6.88 5.45
N THR A 93 4.97 -7.35 6.41
CA THR A 93 4.01 -8.42 6.12
C THR A 93 2.64 -7.80 5.88
N VAL A 94 2.30 -7.51 4.63
CA VAL A 94 0.95 -6.99 4.33
C VAL A 94 -0.05 -8.15 4.32
N LEU A 95 -1.00 -8.15 5.26
CA LEU A 95 -2.02 -9.20 5.38
C LEU A 95 -3.11 -9.07 4.31
N THR A 96 -3.56 -7.83 4.09
CA THR A 96 -4.62 -7.49 3.14
C THR A 96 -4.61 -6.00 2.85
N TYR A 97 -5.27 -5.59 1.77
CA TYR A 97 -5.64 -4.21 1.51
C TYR A 97 -7.13 -4.10 1.20
N ARG A 98 -7.71 -2.94 1.48
CA ARG A 98 -9.12 -2.62 1.21
C ARG A 98 -9.26 -1.18 0.77
N VAL A 99 -10.24 -0.91 -0.11
CA VAL A 99 -10.66 0.45 -0.46
C VAL A 99 -12.06 0.67 0.11
N SER A 100 -12.20 1.64 1.00
CA SER A 100 -13.49 2.08 1.52
C SER A 100 -13.89 3.42 0.89
N ARG A 101 -15.14 3.48 0.42
CA ARG A 101 -15.82 4.72 0.02
C ARG A 101 -16.84 5.19 1.05
N ASP A 102 -16.93 4.49 2.18
CA ASP A 102 -17.78 4.87 3.30
C ASP A 102 -17.07 5.86 4.24
N ASN A 103 -17.88 6.65 4.95
CA ASN A 103 -17.41 7.52 6.03
C ASN A 103 -17.30 6.77 7.37
N ASN A 104 -17.34 5.43 7.37
CA ASN A 104 -17.35 4.66 8.60
C ASN A 104 -15.97 4.70 9.26
N LYS A 105 -15.91 5.23 10.48
CA LYS A 105 -14.65 5.33 11.24
C LYS A 105 -14.14 3.97 11.70
N ASN A 106 -15.03 2.98 11.83
CA ASN A 106 -14.68 1.65 12.30
C ASN A 106 -14.31 0.75 11.12
N GLU A 107 -13.19 0.04 11.22
CA GLU A 107 -12.78 -0.97 10.25
C GLU A 107 -13.27 -2.36 10.71
N PRO A 108 -14.38 -2.89 10.15
CA PRO A 108 -15.00 -4.12 10.64
C PRO A 108 -14.14 -5.37 10.43
N TYR A 109 -13.12 -5.30 9.55
CA TYR A 109 -12.31 -6.47 9.23
C TYR A 109 -11.09 -6.67 10.13
N LEU A 110 -10.67 -5.65 10.90
CA LEU A 110 -9.50 -5.77 11.78
C LEU A 110 -9.54 -7.01 12.70
N PRO A 111 -10.67 -7.37 13.33
CA PRO A 111 -10.74 -8.55 14.22
C PRO A 111 -10.56 -9.90 13.50
N PHE A 112 -10.68 -9.96 12.17
CA PHE A 112 -10.45 -11.19 11.42
C PHE A 112 -8.98 -11.39 11.04
N PHE A 113 -8.23 -10.30 10.88
CA PHE A 113 -6.82 -10.32 10.50
C PHE A 113 -5.88 -10.16 11.69
N GLU A 114 -6.34 -9.52 12.78
CA GLU A 114 -5.55 -9.22 13.97
C GLU A 114 -4.14 -8.67 13.63
N PRO A 115 -4.07 -7.60 12.81
CA PRO A 115 -2.78 -7.04 12.39
C PRO A 115 -2.05 -6.44 13.60
N SER A 116 -0.73 -6.24 13.51
CA SER A 116 0.00 -5.40 14.48
C SER A 116 -0.14 -3.91 14.18
N GLY A 117 -0.52 -3.56 12.95
CA GLY A 117 -0.76 -2.18 12.55
C GLY A 117 -1.72 -2.02 11.38
N MET A 118 -2.29 -0.82 11.28
CA MET A 118 -3.10 -0.38 10.15
C MET A 118 -2.50 0.89 9.56
N LEU A 119 -2.23 0.88 8.25
CA LEU A 119 -1.86 2.07 7.49
C LEU A 119 -3.10 2.55 6.72
N GLU A 120 -3.66 3.66 7.19
CA GLU A 120 -4.77 4.34 6.54
C GLU A 120 -4.24 5.41 5.58
N VAL A 121 -4.70 5.37 4.33
CA VAL A 121 -4.40 6.35 3.27
C VAL A 121 -5.71 6.95 2.79
N LYS A 122 -6.01 8.18 3.23
CA LYS A 122 -7.18 8.95 2.81
C LYS A 122 -6.86 9.82 1.61
N LEU A 123 -7.44 9.53 0.46
CA LEU A 123 -7.21 10.24 -0.78
C LEU A 123 -8.22 11.39 -0.93
N SER A 124 -7.79 12.56 -1.40
CA SER A 124 -8.70 13.62 -1.86
C SER A 124 -9.15 13.37 -3.30
N GLN A 125 -10.18 14.09 -3.74
CA GLN A 125 -10.50 14.13 -5.17
C GLN A 125 -9.39 14.85 -5.93
N PRO A 126 -8.85 14.27 -7.01
CA PRO A 126 -7.90 14.94 -7.88
C PRO A 126 -8.48 16.19 -8.52
N GLN A 127 -7.70 17.27 -8.51
CA GLN A 127 -7.96 18.49 -9.27
C GLN A 127 -7.11 18.46 -10.52
N VAL A 128 -7.73 18.49 -11.70
CA VAL A 128 -7.01 18.49 -12.98
C VAL A 128 -7.33 19.76 -13.75
N SER A 129 -6.30 20.37 -14.34
CA SER A 129 -6.44 21.58 -15.14
C SER A 129 -5.52 21.55 -16.35
N VAL A 130 -5.93 22.24 -17.41
CA VAL A 130 -5.14 22.47 -18.62
C VAL A 130 -5.18 23.95 -18.91
N ASN A 131 -4.03 24.62 -18.79
CA ASN A 131 -3.93 26.07 -18.95
C ASN A 131 -3.05 26.42 -20.14
N LYS A 132 -3.50 27.37 -20.98
CA LYS A 132 -2.69 27.92 -22.06
C LYS A 132 -1.82 29.05 -21.51
N GLU A 133 -0.51 28.89 -21.60
CA GLU A 133 0.48 29.91 -21.22
C GLU A 133 1.19 30.48 -22.45
N GLU A 134 1.32 31.81 -22.50
CA GLU A 134 2.18 32.48 -23.48
C GLU A 134 3.52 32.81 -22.86
N ARG A 135 4.59 32.18 -23.33
CA ARG A 135 5.95 32.43 -22.87
C ARG A 135 6.73 33.23 -23.89
N ARG A 136 7.47 34.23 -23.42
CA ARG A 136 8.36 35.06 -24.24
C ARG A 136 9.80 34.68 -23.93
N LYS A 137 10.56 34.29 -24.94
CA LYS A 137 11.99 34.05 -24.80
C LYS A 137 12.76 34.99 -25.72
N ASP A 138 13.65 35.77 -25.11
CA ASP A 138 14.50 36.71 -25.82
C ASP A 138 15.77 35.99 -26.28
N HIS A 139 16.04 36.03 -27.58
CA HIS A 139 17.25 35.52 -28.21
C HIS A 139 18.03 36.69 -28.81
N TYR A 140 19.33 36.75 -28.54
CA TYR A 140 20.22 37.70 -29.20
C TYR A 140 20.82 37.02 -30.42
N ASP A 141 20.68 37.63 -31.59
CA ASP A 141 21.32 37.13 -32.81
C ASP A 141 22.84 37.40 -32.80
N LYS A 142 23.55 36.93 -33.84
CA LYS A 142 25.00 37.13 -33.98
C LYS A 142 25.41 38.62 -34.10
N ALA A 143 24.45 39.51 -34.38
CA ALA A 143 24.65 40.96 -34.46
C ALA A 143 24.28 41.67 -33.13
N GLY A 144 23.89 40.93 -32.09
CA GLY A 144 23.48 41.49 -30.80
C GLY A 144 22.08 42.11 -30.79
N GLN A 145 21.28 41.91 -31.84
CA GLN A 145 19.88 42.34 -31.84
C GLN A 145 19.00 41.36 -31.09
N LYS A 146 18.14 41.90 -30.23
CA LYS A 146 17.19 41.15 -29.40
C LYS A 146 15.96 40.76 -30.22
N GLN A 147 15.74 39.46 -30.40
CA GLN A 147 14.54 38.88 -30.99
C GLN A 147 13.71 38.19 -29.90
N THR A 148 12.47 38.64 -29.71
CA THR A 148 11.54 38.00 -28.77
C THR A 148 10.70 36.96 -29.50
N VAL A 149 10.90 35.68 -29.18
CA VAL A 149 10.06 34.60 -29.69
C VAL A 149 8.92 34.36 -28.70
N LYS A 150 7.68 34.49 -29.19
CA LYS A 150 6.48 34.06 -28.44
C LYS A 150 6.25 32.58 -28.71
N SER A 151 6.16 31.80 -27.65
CA SER A 151 5.80 30.38 -27.70
C SER A 151 4.55 30.15 -26.86
N VAL A 152 3.59 29.42 -27.40
CA VAL A 152 2.42 28.96 -26.66
C VAL A 152 2.75 27.59 -26.09
N VAL A 153 2.50 27.41 -24.80
CA VAL A 153 2.65 26.13 -24.10
C VAL A 153 1.35 25.82 -23.37
N TRP A 154 0.92 24.57 -23.42
CA TRP A 154 -0.19 24.05 -22.65
C TRP A 154 0.36 23.36 -21.42
N VAL A 155 -0.05 23.82 -20.24
CA VAL A 155 0.35 23.28 -18.94
C VAL A 155 -0.77 22.40 -18.42
N TYR A 156 -0.51 21.10 -18.40
CA TYR A 156 -1.39 20.10 -17.82
C TYR A 156 -0.97 19.90 -16.37
N LYS A 157 -1.92 19.95 -15.45
CA LYS A 157 -1.68 19.85 -14.01
C LYS A 157 -2.69 18.92 -13.37
N ALA A 158 -2.23 17.98 -12.56
CA ALA A 158 -3.07 17.19 -11.65
C ALA A 158 -2.53 17.27 -10.22
N GLU A 159 -3.41 17.57 -9.27
CA GLU A 159 -3.08 17.70 -7.85
C GLU A 159 -4.04 16.88 -6.99
N MET A 160 -3.52 16.27 -5.93
CA MET A 160 -4.31 15.63 -4.88
C MET A 160 -3.51 15.55 -3.59
N ASP A 161 -4.23 15.43 -2.47
CA ASP A 161 -3.65 15.16 -1.17
C ASP A 161 -3.94 13.72 -0.74
N ALA A 162 -2.97 13.09 -0.10
CA ALA A 162 -3.14 11.84 0.61
C ALA A 162 -2.87 12.05 2.11
N GLY A 163 -3.91 11.98 2.93
CA GLY A 163 -3.77 11.92 4.38
C GLY A 163 -3.31 10.53 4.81
N VAL A 164 -2.16 10.43 5.46
CA VAL A 164 -1.56 9.15 5.87
C VAL A 164 -1.59 9.04 7.38
N LYS A 165 -2.03 7.89 7.88
CA LYS A 165 -2.06 7.59 9.31
C LYS A 165 -1.62 6.15 9.57
N LEU A 166 -0.61 5.97 10.40
CA LEU A 166 -0.21 4.66 10.90
C LEU A 166 -0.73 4.48 12.32
N ILE A 167 -1.39 3.35 12.58
CA ILE A 167 -2.07 3.06 13.84
C ILE A 167 -1.60 1.68 14.33
N SER A 168 -1.28 1.55 15.61
CA SER A 168 -1.02 0.23 16.23
C SER A 168 -2.31 -0.54 16.48
N TYR A 169 -2.25 -1.86 16.52
CA TYR A 169 -3.36 -2.70 16.92
C TYR A 169 -2.86 -3.78 17.91
N PRO A 170 -3.63 -4.09 18.97
CA PRO A 170 -5.02 -3.68 19.25
C PRO A 170 -5.21 -2.33 19.95
N GLU A 171 -4.14 -1.64 20.37
CA GLU A 171 -4.25 -0.43 21.21
C GLU A 171 -4.81 0.80 20.47
N GLN A 172 -4.88 0.75 19.13
CA GLN A 172 -5.36 1.84 18.28
C GLN A 172 -4.63 3.16 18.47
N LYS A 173 -3.37 3.11 18.92
CA LYS A 173 -2.54 4.30 19.13
C LYS A 173 -2.07 4.82 17.77
N THR A 174 -2.25 6.11 17.52
CA THR A 174 -1.67 6.74 16.32
C THR A 174 -0.16 6.85 16.49
N LEU A 175 0.58 6.14 15.66
CA LEU A 175 2.05 6.12 15.66
C LEU A 175 2.63 7.21 14.75
N ASP A 176 1.92 7.53 13.67
CA ASP A 176 2.32 8.55 12.72
C ASP A 176 1.10 9.14 12.00
N LYS A 177 1.16 10.41 11.63
CA LYS A 177 0.09 11.11 10.92
C LYS A 177 0.65 12.31 10.16
N TRP A 178 0.38 12.37 8.86
CA TRP A 178 0.87 13.45 8.00
C TRP A 178 0.04 13.56 6.71
N THR A 179 0.24 14.64 5.96
CA THR A 179 -0.39 14.86 4.65
C THR A 179 0.68 14.80 3.57
N LEU A 180 0.41 14.05 2.52
CA LEU A 180 1.27 13.90 1.35
C LEU A 180 0.63 14.64 0.16
N PRO A 181 1.12 15.84 -0.18
CA PRO A 181 0.72 16.50 -1.42
C PRO A 181 1.32 15.75 -2.61
N LEU A 182 0.51 15.54 -3.64
CA LEU A 182 0.88 14.87 -4.88
C LEU A 182 0.52 15.79 -6.04
N GLU A 183 1.49 16.11 -6.88
CA GLU A 183 1.32 17.04 -7.99
C GLU A 183 2.06 16.53 -9.22
N ARG A 184 1.37 16.47 -10.36
CA ARG A 184 1.96 16.24 -11.68
C ARG A 184 1.76 17.47 -12.53
N VAL A 185 2.86 18.00 -13.08
CA VAL A 185 2.84 19.05 -14.11
C VAL A 185 3.51 18.53 -15.37
N GLU A 186 2.90 18.76 -16.52
CA GLU A 186 3.46 18.48 -17.84
C GLU A 186 3.21 19.64 -18.79
N GLU A 187 4.26 20.05 -19.50
CA GLU A 187 4.20 21.11 -20.50
C GLU A 187 4.20 20.50 -21.91
N ARG A 188 3.27 20.93 -22.76
CA ARG A 188 3.19 20.51 -24.16
C ARG A 188 3.05 21.68 -25.10
N VAL A 189 3.56 21.52 -26.32
CA VAL A 189 3.39 22.52 -27.38
C VAL A 189 2.03 22.38 -28.06
N ASP A 190 1.43 21.19 -27.99
CA ASP A 190 0.13 20.87 -28.57
C ASP A 190 -0.98 20.76 -27.52
N ASN A 191 -2.21 21.11 -27.94
CA ASN A 191 -3.44 20.89 -27.17
C ASN A 191 -4.14 19.60 -27.63
N GLY A 192 -3.36 18.56 -27.93
CA GLY A 192 -3.89 17.34 -28.56
C GLY A 192 -4.82 16.52 -27.66
N LYS A 193 -4.86 16.82 -26.34
CA LYS A 193 -5.64 16.10 -25.34
C LYS A 193 -6.40 17.08 -24.47
N ASP A 194 -7.59 16.69 -24.04
CA ASP A 194 -8.26 17.38 -22.96
C ASP A 194 -7.69 16.96 -21.59
N ALA A 195 -8.15 17.62 -20.52
CA ALA A 195 -7.72 17.35 -19.16
C ALA A 195 -7.98 15.90 -18.72
N ALA A 196 -9.10 15.30 -19.17
CA ALA A 196 -9.50 13.96 -18.78
C ALA A 196 -8.65 12.90 -19.46
N GLU A 197 -8.45 13.01 -20.77
CA GLU A 197 -7.60 12.09 -21.52
C GLU A 197 -6.16 12.15 -21.01
N TRP A 198 -5.63 13.34 -20.72
CA TRP A 198 -4.30 13.49 -20.14
C TRP A 198 -4.22 12.86 -18.74
N TYR A 199 -5.21 13.08 -17.88
CA TYR A 199 -5.22 12.51 -16.54
C TYR A 199 -5.32 10.99 -16.55
N GLU A 200 -6.14 10.40 -17.41
CA GLU A 200 -6.27 8.94 -17.53
C GLU A 200 -4.92 8.27 -17.76
N GLU A 201 -4.10 8.83 -18.66
CA GLU A 201 -2.77 8.31 -18.97
C GLU A 201 -1.74 8.53 -17.85
N ASN A 202 -1.93 9.55 -17.03
CA ASN A 202 -0.96 9.98 -16.03
C ASN A 202 -1.36 9.66 -14.58
N SER A 203 -2.59 9.20 -14.33
CA SER A 203 -3.12 8.93 -12.98
C SER A 203 -2.27 7.93 -12.18
N GLY A 204 -1.69 6.93 -12.85
CA GLY A 204 -0.78 5.95 -12.26
C GLY A 204 0.51 6.56 -11.71
N TRP A 205 0.92 7.74 -12.19
CA TRP A 205 2.10 8.43 -11.70
C TRP A 205 1.90 8.97 -10.29
N LEU A 206 0.74 9.58 -9.98
CA LEU A 206 0.43 10.08 -8.64
C LEU A 206 0.48 8.95 -7.60
N SER A 207 -0.10 7.80 -7.96
CA SER A 207 -0.04 6.59 -7.14
C SER A 207 1.42 6.11 -6.94
N SER A 208 2.24 6.18 -7.98
CA SER A 208 3.64 5.76 -7.92
C SER A 208 4.48 6.66 -7.01
N GLN A 209 4.35 7.98 -7.15
CA GLN A 209 5.00 8.93 -6.25
C GLN A 209 4.59 8.73 -4.81
N ALA A 210 3.30 8.48 -4.58
CA ALA A 210 2.79 8.24 -3.25
C ALA A 210 3.39 6.97 -2.62
N VAL A 211 3.48 5.88 -3.39
CA VAL A 211 4.17 4.65 -2.98
C VAL A 211 5.63 4.94 -2.62
N ASP A 212 6.37 5.64 -3.47
CA ASP A 212 7.79 5.94 -3.23
C ASP A 212 7.99 6.74 -1.94
N LYS A 213 7.13 7.73 -1.68
CA LYS A 213 7.18 8.55 -0.46
C LYS A 213 6.80 7.74 0.80
N LEU A 214 5.82 6.85 0.70
CA LEU A 214 5.46 5.95 1.80
C LEU A 214 6.59 4.96 2.11
N VAL A 215 7.25 4.41 1.08
CA VAL A 215 8.40 3.52 1.23
C VAL A 215 9.60 4.24 1.83
N GLU A 216 9.90 5.44 1.33
CA GLU A 216 10.96 6.31 1.86
C GLU A 216 10.75 6.55 3.37
N ARG A 217 9.52 6.90 3.77
CA ARG A 217 9.18 7.20 5.16
C ARG A 217 9.21 5.98 6.08
N TYR A 218 8.67 4.83 5.65
CA TYR A 218 8.48 3.70 6.56
C TYR A 218 9.53 2.59 6.45
N LEU A 219 10.16 2.43 5.28
CA LEU A 219 10.97 1.24 4.97
C LEU A 219 12.41 1.55 4.52
N ASN A 220 12.69 2.74 4.00
CA ASN A 220 13.95 2.98 3.28
C ASN A 220 14.79 4.17 3.77
N ARG A 221 14.47 4.81 4.91
CA ARG A 221 15.37 5.82 5.48
C ARG A 221 16.60 5.15 6.07
N GLN A 222 17.69 5.22 5.32
CA GLN A 222 19.00 4.73 5.73
C GLN A 222 19.60 5.66 6.79
N ILE A 223 19.88 5.12 7.97
CA ILE A 223 20.55 5.82 9.07
C ILE A 223 21.89 5.15 9.30
N LEU A 224 22.96 5.95 9.23
CA LEU A 224 24.30 5.49 9.55
C LEU A 224 24.53 5.62 11.06
N ARG A 225 24.90 4.51 11.70
CA ARG A 225 25.31 4.43 13.09
C ARG A 225 26.79 4.18 13.18
N TYR A 226 27.46 4.89 14.07
CA TYR A 226 28.86 4.65 14.40
C TYR A 226 28.91 3.74 15.62
N ARG A 227 29.46 2.54 15.46
CA ARG A 227 29.70 1.61 16.58
C ARG A 227 31.16 1.66 16.99
N PRO A 228 31.44 1.83 18.29
CA PRO A 228 32.80 1.81 18.77
C PRO A 228 33.36 0.38 18.72
N LEU A 229 34.58 0.23 18.22
CA LEU A 229 35.41 -0.94 18.48
C LEU A 229 36.42 -0.56 19.56
N ALA A 230 36.41 -1.29 20.67
CA ALA A 230 37.24 -1.01 21.83
C ALA A 230 38.52 -1.84 21.80
N ARG A 231 39.67 -1.19 22.00
CA ARG A 231 40.96 -1.86 22.20
C ARG A 231 41.36 -1.80 23.67
N LYS A 232 41.98 -2.87 24.18
CA LYS A 232 42.59 -2.90 25.50
C LYS A 232 43.96 -2.22 25.45
N LYS A 233 44.23 -1.31 26.40
CA LYS A 233 45.50 -0.57 26.44
C LYS A 233 46.66 -1.54 26.64
N ASN A 234 47.77 -1.32 25.93
CA ASN A 234 48.97 -2.16 25.96
C ASN A 234 48.74 -3.63 25.52
N ASP A 235 47.66 -3.90 24.80
CA ASP A 235 47.34 -5.22 24.27
C ASP A 235 47.41 -5.19 22.73
N LYS A 236 48.48 -5.79 22.19
CA LYS A 236 48.76 -5.81 20.74
C LYS A 236 47.69 -6.57 19.97
N GLU A 237 47.28 -7.70 20.50
CA GLU A 237 46.31 -8.59 19.86
C GLU A 237 44.91 -7.96 19.83
N SER A 238 44.50 -7.30 20.92
CA SER A 238 43.28 -6.50 20.93
C SER A 238 43.32 -5.39 19.89
N SER A 239 44.47 -4.73 19.73
CA SER A 239 44.65 -3.65 18.74
C SER A 239 44.65 -4.16 17.30
N GLU A 240 45.23 -5.34 17.07
CA GLU A 240 45.21 -6.02 15.77
C GLU A 240 43.78 -6.38 15.36
N ALA A 241 43.01 -7.00 16.25
CA ALA A 241 41.62 -7.37 15.98
C ALA A 241 40.73 -6.15 15.65
N VAL A 242 40.90 -5.05 16.39
CA VAL A 242 40.19 -3.78 16.10
C VAL A 242 40.60 -3.21 14.73
N SER A 243 41.86 -3.34 14.34
CA SER A 243 42.34 -2.89 13.03
C SER A 243 41.77 -3.75 11.90
N LEU A 244 41.73 -5.07 12.08
CA LEU A 244 41.09 -6.00 11.14
C LEU A 244 39.61 -5.68 10.95
N GLY A 245 38.85 -5.47 12.03
CA GLY A 245 37.45 -5.04 11.94
C GLY A 245 37.27 -3.68 11.25
N GLY A 246 38.18 -2.72 11.49
CA GLY A 246 38.20 -1.43 10.81
C GLY A 246 38.50 -1.52 9.30
N TRP A 247 39.17 -2.59 8.85
CA TRP A 247 39.46 -2.88 7.44
C TRP A 247 38.48 -3.88 6.81
N ASP A 248 37.33 -4.10 7.44
CA ASP A 248 36.28 -5.01 6.96
C ASP A 248 36.70 -6.50 6.93
N ARG A 249 37.76 -6.86 7.66
CA ARG A 249 38.26 -8.24 7.85
C ARG A 249 37.62 -8.89 9.08
N TRP A 250 36.29 -8.95 9.05
CA TRP A 250 35.47 -9.40 10.18
C TRP A 250 35.72 -10.85 10.62
N PRO A 251 35.87 -11.84 9.72
CA PRO A 251 36.12 -13.22 10.14
C PRO A 251 37.40 -13.38 10.96
N GLU A 252 38.49 -12.68 10.58
CA GLU A 252 39.75 -12.73 11.32
C GLU A 252 39.65 -11.98 12.65
N ALA A 253 39.01 -10.80 12.67
CA ALA A 253 38.79 -10.03 13.88
C ALA A 253 37.96 -10.81 14.92
N GLU A 254 36.86 -11.43 14.48
CA GLU A 254 36.01 -12.28 15.31
C GLU A 254 36.76 -13.48 15.87
N GLY A 255 37.60 -14.14 15.06
CA GLY A 255 38.42 -15.26 15.51
C GLY A 255 39.33 -14.89 16.68
N ILE A 256 39.92 -13.69 16.65
CA ILE A 256 40.76 -13.17 17.73
C ILE A 256 39.91 -12.87 18.97
N TRP A 257 38.82 -12.10 18.85
CA TRP A 257 37.97 -11.78 20.01
C TRP A 257 37.35 -13.03 20.65
N ALA A 258 36.87 -13.98 19.84
CA ALA A 258 36.28 -15.22 20.33
C ALA A 258 37.31 -16.12 21.05
N ARG A 259 38.55 -16.18 20.57
CA ARG A 259 39.63 -16.88 21.29
C ARG A 259 39.96 -16.20 22.61
N ARG A 260 40.12 -14.87 22.60
CA ARG A 260 40.39 -14.08 23.82
C ARG A 260 39.30 -14.24 24.88
N LEU A 261 38.03 -14.32 24.46
CA LEU A 261 36.90 -14.61 25.36
C LEU A 261 37.05 -15.94 26.09
N LYS A 262 37.65 -16.96 25.50
CA LYS A 262 37.87 -18.27 26.15
C LYS A 262 38.96 -18.23 27.21
N GLU A 263 39.95 -17.33 27.06
CA GLU A 263 41.13 -17.28 27.91
C GLU A 263 40.94 -16.32 29.10
N SER A 264 40.58 -15.06 28.84
CA SER A 264 40.49 -14.01 29.86
C SER A 264 39.73 -12.75 29.40
N GLY A 265 38.84 -12.90 28.42
CA GLY A 265 38.27 -11.76 27.70
C GLY A 265 37.48 -10.78 28.56
N ASP A 266 37.54 -9.51 28.15
CA ASP A 266 36.93 -8.37 28.84
C ASP A 266 35.64 -7.92 28.11
N TRP A 267 34.90 -6.97 28.68
CA TRP A 267 33.73 -6.35 28.07
C TRP A 267 34.01 -5.79 26.67
N ARG A 268 35.27 -5.39 26.39
CA ARG A 268 35.72 -4.90 25.08
C ARG A 268 35.63 -5.98 23.99
N ASP A 269 35.99 -7.22 24.31
CA ASP A 269 35.92 -8.35 23.37
C ASP A 269 34.44 -8.71 23.10
N TYR A 270 33.59 -8.71 24.13
CA TYR A 270 32.13 -8.85 23.99
C TYR A 270 31.51 -7.72 23.14
N LEU A 271 31.89 -6.46 23.38
CA LEU A 271 31.42 -5.32 22.60
C LEU A 271 31.74 -5.53 21.11
N ASN A 272 33.00 -5.86 20.82
CA ASN A 272 33.47 -5.98 19.44
C ASN A 272 32.82 -7.16 18.70
N LEU A 273 32.57 -8.29 19.37
CA LEU A 273 31.79 -9.40 18.81
C LEU A 273 30.32 -9.01 18.58
N GLY A 274 29.75 -8.16 19.44
CA GLY A 274 28.44 -7.53 19.22
C GLY A 274 28.42 -6.71 17.94
N VAL A 275 29.43 -5.86 17.73
CA VAL A 275 29.58 -5.06 16.50
C VAL A 275 29.72 -5.95 15.27
N ALA A 276 30.54 -6.99 15.33
CA ALA A 276 30.77 -7.90 14.22
C ALA A 276 29.48 -8.67 13.83
N SER A 277 28.73 -9.15 14.81
CA SER A 277 27.42 -9.79 14.61
C SER A 277 26.40 -8.81 14.01
N GLU A 278 26.41 -7.55 14.47
CA GLU A 278 25.55 -6.48 13.95
C GLU A 278 25.85 -6.15 12.48
N VAL A 279 27.13 -6.11 12.08
CA VAL A 279 27.54 -5.92 10.67
C VAL A 279 27.01 -7.06 9.78
N LYS A 280 27.01 -8.28 10.30
CA LYS A 280 26.43 -9.46 9.64
C LYS A 280 24.89 -9.49 9.66
N LYS A 281 24.25 -8.48 10.26
CA LYS A 281 22.79 -8.38 10.48
C LYS A 281 22.22 -9.50 11.35
N ASP A 282 23.07 -10.17 12.14
CA ASP A 282 22.62 -11.09 13.18
C ASP A 282 22.34 -10.31 14.48
N PHE A 283 21.22 -9.59 14.46
CA PHE A 283 20.85 -8.69 15.56
C PHE A 283 20.54 -9.42 16.86
N ALA A 284 20.14 -10.70 16.80
CA ALA A 284 19.83 -11.50 17.97
C ALA A 284 21.12 -11.86 18.72
N VAL A 285 22.12 -12.36 17.99
CA VAL A 285 23.45 -12.65 18.54
C VAL A 285 24.15 -11.36 18.96
N ALA A 286 24.05 -10.29 18.18
CA ALA A 286 24.58 -8.98 18.56
C ALA A 286 24.03 -8.52 19.92
N LYS A 287 22.71 -8.61 20.12
CA LYS A 287 22.05 -8.22 21.38
C LYS A 287 22.57 -9.02 22.58
N ASP A 288 22.81 -10.32 22.43
CA ASP A 288 23.39 -11.17 23.48
C ASP A 288 24.81 -10.70 23.85
N TYR A 289 25.67 -10.48 22.86
CA TYR A 289 27.03 -9.99 23.08
C TYR A 289 27.05 -8.60 23.72
N TYR A 290 26.24 -7.65 23.24
CA TYR A 290 26.15 -6.33 23.86
C TYR A 290 25.63 -6.36 25.29
N SER A 291 24.70 -7.27 25.60
CA SER A 291 24.18 -7.43 26.96
C SER A 291 25.28 -7.90 27.91
N LYS A 292 26.05 -8.91 27.52
CA LYS A 292 27.21 -9.40 28.26
C LYS A 292 28.31 -8.35 28.39
N ALA A 293 28.54 -7.56 27.34
CA ALA A 293 29.47 -6.44 27.37
C ALA A 293 29.05 -5.39 28.41
N ARG A 294 27.77 -4.97 28.40
CA ARG A 294 27.25 -3.97 29.34
C ARG A 294 27.32 -4.45 30.79
N GLU A 295 27.02 -5.71 31.05
CA GLU A 295 27.12 -6.32 32.38
C GLU A 295 28.57 -6.31 32.89
N LYS A 296 29.51 -6.79 32.08
CA LYS A 296 30.94 -6.85 32.43
C LYS A 296 31.62 -5.49 32.50
N ALA A 297 31.07 -4.48 31.84
CA ALA A 297 31.59 -3.13 31.86
C ALA A 297 31.35 -2.37 33.18
N GLY A 298 30.62 -2.95 34.14
CA GLY A 298 30.27 -2.32 35.42
C GLY A 298 31.46 -1.66 36.12
N GLY A 299 31.47 -0.32 36.12
CA GLY A 299 32.50 0.50 36.78
C GLY A 299 33.66 0.98 35.90
N ASP A 300 33.81 0.49 34.66
CA ASP A 300 34.87 0.95 33.74
C ASP A 300 34.56 2.37 33.21
N LYS A 301 35.53 3.28 33.31
CA LYS A 301 35.41 4.67 32.85
C LYS A 301 35.29 4.78 31.33
N ASP A 302 35.93 3.90 30.57
CA ASP A 302 35.85 3.89 29.11
C ASP A 302 34.48 3.46 28.63
N ALA A 303 33.84 2.52 29.32
CA ALA A 303 32.52 2.03 28.95
C ALA A 303 31.40 3.08 29.08
N LYS A 304 31.61 4.13 29.90
CA LYS A 304 30.67 5.27 30.01
C LYS A 304 30.52 6.07 28.72
N LYS A 305 31.49 5.96 27.79
CA LYS A 305 31.46 6.65 26.48
C LYS A 305 30.59 5.90 25.47
N ILE A 306 30.19 4.68 25.75
CA ILE A 306 29.40 3.85 24.85
C ILE A 306 27.93 4.22 24.98
N LEU A 307 27.31 4.48 23.83
CA LEU A 307 25.89 4.81 23.74
C LEU A 307 25.03 3.54 23.83
N TRP A 308 25.09 2.84 24.97
CA TRP A 308 24.39 1.57 25.19
C TRP A 308 22.90 1.68 24.86
N ASN A 309 22.24 2.74 25.32
CA ASN A 309 20.81 2.94 25.05
C ASN A 309 20.53 3.01 23.54
N GLN A 310 21.35 3.72 22.76
CA GLN A 310 21.18 3.79 21.31
C GLN A 310 21.40 2.42 20.66
N ILE A 311 22.43 1.67 21.07
CA ILE A 311 22.69 0.32 20.55
C ILE A 311 21.48 -0.58 20.80
N PHE A 312 21.00 -0.65 22.05
CA PHE A 312 19.87 -1.52 22.38
C PHE A 312 18.57 -1.08 21.72
N THR A 313 18.31 0.23 21.59
CA THR A 313 17.15 0.74 20.84
C THR A 313 17.24 0.36 19.36
N ASP A 314 18.39 0.58 18.71
CA ASP A 314 18.55 0.23 17.29
C ASP A 314 18.37 -1.29 17.07
N LEU A 315 18.94 -2.13 17.95
CA LEU A 315 18.75 -3.59 17.90
C LEU A 315 17.31 -4.00 18.18
N GLU A 316 16.65 -3.35 19.13
CA GLU A 316 15.23 -3.57 19.40
C GLU A 316 14.39 -3.24 18.18
N VAL A 317 14.66 -2.13 17.47
CA VAL A 317 13.97 -1.82 16.21
C VAL A 317 14.19 -2.93 15.18
N MET A 318 15.43 -3.39 14.99
CA MET A 318 15.72 -4.44 14.00
C MET A 318 15.13 -5.80 14.36
N LEU A 319 15.06 -6.12 15.65
CA LEU A 319 14.44 -7.34 16.17
C LEU A 319 12.92 -7.24 16.30
N SER A 320 12.37 -6.02 16.30
CA SER A 320 10.92 -5.79 16.37
C SER A 320 10.18 -6.14 15.08
N MET A 321 10.91 -6.30 13.97
CA MET A 321 10.44 -7.00 12.78
C MET A 321 10.57 -8.52 12.99
N ALA A 322 9.90 -9.10 13.98
CA ALA A 322 9.97 -10.54 14.20
C ALA A 322 8.59 -11.18 14.39
N ALA A 323 8.45 -12.27 13.63
CA ALA A 323 7.33 -13.18 13.40
C ALA A 323 6.05 -12.53 12.82
N PRO A 324 5.56 -12.99 11.65
CA PRO A 324 4.17 -12.73 11.29
C PRO A 324 3.32 -13.11 12.50
N SER A 325 2.42 -12.22 12.92
CA SER A 325 1.42 -12.56 13.93
C SER A 325 0.84 -13.92 13.55
N ALA A 326 0.80 -14.85 14.50
CA ALA A 326 0.20 -16.16 14.30
C ALA A 326 -1.10 -15.96 13.52
N PRO A 327 -1.36 -16.71 12.44
CA PRO A 327 -2.44 -16.41 11.50
C PRO A 327 -3.72 -16.15 12.29
N GLY A 328 -4.17 -14.88 12.29
CA GLY A 328 -5.40 -14.49 12.96
C GLY A 328 -6.52 -15.40 12.49
N ARG A 329 -7.35 -15.89 13.42
CA ARG A 329 -8.56 -16.71 13.22
C ARG A 329 -8.79 -17.38 11.83
N GLY A 330 -7.81 -18.13 11.32
CA GLY A 330 -7.88 -18.82 10.01
C GLY A 330 -7.75 -17.91 8.79
N ASP A 331 -7.28 -18.46 7.67
CA ASP A 331 -7.12 -17.71 6.42
C ASP A 331 -8.46 -17.14 5.92
N TRP A 332 -8.63 -15.81 5.96
CA TRP A 332 -9.83 -15.10 5.50
C TRP A 332 -10.23 -15.48 4.07
N PHE A 333 -9.28 -15.84 3.21
CA PHE A 333 -9.52 -16.12 1.80
C PHE A 333 -9.75 -17.62 1.49
N SER A 334 -9.48 -18.50 2.45
CA SER A 334 -9.63 -19.96 2.30
C SER A 334 -11.09 -20.45 2.17
N PRO A 335 -12.07 -19.96 2.95
CA PRO A 335 -13.45 -20.43 2.88
C PRO A 335 -14.03 -20.34 1.47
N LYS A 336 -14.62 -21.43 0.97
CA LYS A 336 -15.23 -21.46 -0.36
C LYS A 336 -16.45 -20.52 -0.37
N MET A 337 -16.47 -19.59 -1.32
CA MET A 337 -17.52 -18.59 -1.48
C MET A 337 -18.33 -18.84 -2.74
N ALA A 338 -19.65 -18.77 -2.64
CA ALA A 338 -20.55 -18.79 -3.79
C ALA A 338 -21.18 -17.41 -4.01
N VAL A 339 -21.21 -16.95 -5.26
CA VAL A 339 -21.97 -15.75 -5.67
C VAL A 339 -23.32 -16.21 -6.18
N LEU A 340 -24.37 -15.93 -5.42
CA LEU A 340 -25.73 -16.33 -5.74
C LEU A 340 -26.29 -15.49 -6.90
N PRO A 341 -27.29 -16.01 -7.65
CA PRO A 341 -28.13 -15.19 -8.53
C PRO A 341 -28.66 -13.97 -7.77
N PHE A 342 -28.47 -12.77 -8.33
CA PHE A 342 -29.00 -11.54 -7.73
C PHE A 342 -30.50 -11.43 -7.98
N SER A 343 -31.23 -10.86 -7.03
CA SER A 343 -32.63 -10.49 -7.28
C SER A 343 -32.65 -9.31 -8.25
N ASP A 344 -33.62 -9.34 -9.16
CA ASP A 344 -33.81 -8.32 -10.17
C ASP A 344 -35.08 -7.53 -9.85
N GLU A 345 -34.92 -6.28 -9.45
CA GLU A 345 -36.03 -5.31 -9.35
C GLU A 345 -36.02 -4.34 -10.54
N THR A 346 -35.21 -4.62 -11.57
CA THR A 346 -35.01 -3.75 -12.72
C THR A 346 -35.89 -4.15 -13.90
N THR A 347 -35.89 -3.33 -14.94
CA THR A 347 -36.51 -3.67 -16.22
C THR A 347 -35.55 -4.40 -17.17
N SER A 348 -34.34 -4.75 -16.73
CA SER A 348 -33.27 -5.28 -17.58
C SER A 348 -33.02 -6.75 -17.34
N ILE A 349 -33.36 -7.59 -18.32
CA ILE A 349 -33.16 -9.05 -18.28
C ILE A 349 -31.68 -9.43 -18.13
N ASP A 350 -30.79 -8.68 -18.77
CA ASP A 350 -29.35 -9.01 -18.85
C ASP A 350 -28.51 -8.35 -17.75
N GLY A 351 -29.04 -7.31 -17.10
CA GLY A 351 -28.30 -6.46 -16.15
C GLY A 351 -27.74 -7.24 -14.96
N PRO A 352 -28.61 -7.92 -14.17
CA PRO A 352 -28.17 -8.69 -13.00
C PRO A 352 -27.16 -9.79 -13.34
N ILE A 353 -27.35 -10.50 -14.47
CA ILE A 353 -26.44 -11.55 -14.94
C ILE A 353 -25.04 -10.96 -15.22
N MET A 354 -24.99 -9.81 -15.89
CA MET A 354 -23.74 -9.12 -16.19
C MET A 354 -23.02 -8.66 -14.92
N VAL A 355 -23.73 -7.98 -14.01
CA VAL A 355 -23.17 -7.47 -12.76
C VAL A 355 -22.66 -8.64 -11.89
N ARG A 356 -23.41 -9.75 -11.83
CA ARG A 356 -22.98 -10.96 -11.13
C ARG A 356 -21.67 -11.53 -11.67
N GLY A 357 -21.55 -11.62 -12.99
CA GLY A 357 -20.32 -12.08 -13.64
C GLY A 357 -19.12 -11.18 -13.36
N LEU A 358 -19.32 -9.86 -13.40
CA LEU A 358 -18.28 -8.88 -13.12
C LEU A 358 -17.84 -8.89 -11.65
N ILE A 359 -18.78 -8.97 -10.71
CA ILE A 359 -18.48 -9.11 -9.27
C ILE A 359 -17.74 -10.42 -8.99
N TYR A 360 -18.20 -11.54 -9.55
CA TYR A 360 -17.52 -12.83 -9.41
C TYR A 360 -16.05 -12.76 -9.83
N ASN A 361 -15.77 -12.14 -10.98
CA ASN A 361 -14.40 -11.97 -11.46
C ASN A 361 -13.58 -11.04 -10.55
N ALA A 362 -14.14 -9.91 -10.13
CA ALA A 362 -13.46 -8.97 -9.22
C ALA A 362 -13.13 -9.62 -7.86
N LEU A 363 -14.03 -10.42 -7.30
CA LEU A 363 -13.78 -11.19 -6.06
C LEU A 363 -12.72 -12.27 -6.29
N LYS A 364 -12.79 -13.00 -7.41
CA LYS A 364 -11.77 -13.99 -7.77
C LYS A 364 -10.38 -13.37 -7.90
N GLU A 365 -10.27 -12.22 -8.58
CA GLU A 365 -9.03 -11.45 -8.74
C GLU A 365 -8.52 -10.89 -7.40
N SER A 366 -9.43 -10.63 -6.46
CA SER A 366 -9.12 -10.23 -5.08
C SER A 366 -8.65 -11.40 -4.20
N GLY A 367 -8.57 -12.63 -4.75
CA GLY A 367 -7.96 -13.79 -4.11
C GLY A 367 -8.93 -14.68 -3.31
N TYR A 368 -10.24 -14.48 -3.46
CA TYR A 368 -11.25 -15.34 -2.82
C TYR A 368 -11.32 -16.73 -3.47
N ASN A 369 -11.54 -17.76 -2.65
CA ASN A 369 -11.79 -19.12 -3.13
C ASN A 369 -13.24 -19.27 -3.62
N MET A 370 -13.46 -19.16 -4.93
CA MET A 370 -14.81 -19.09 -5.51
C MET A 370 -15.33 -20.44 -6.01
N LEU A 371 -16.60 -20.75 -5.76
CA LEU A 371 -17.40 -21.73 -6.51
C LEU A 371 -17.78 -21.14 -7.87
N SER A 372 -17.66 -21.88 -8.97
CA SER A 372 -18.00 -21.33 -10.29
C SER A 372 -19.48 -20.95 -10.39
N LEU A 373 -19.79 -19.99 -11.27
CA LEU A 373 -21.18 -19.55 -11.47
C LEU A 373 -22.03 -20.69 -12.04
N GLU A 374 -21.46 -21.47 -12.97
CA GLU A 374 -22.12 -22.60 -13.62
C GLU A 374 -22.44 -23.72 -12.62
N GLU A 375 -21.50 -24.06 -11.73
CA GLU A 375 -21.73 -25.03 -10.66
C GLU A 375 -22.76 -24.52 -9.67
N THR A 376 -22.68 -23.23 -9.29
CA THR A 376 -23.65 -22.58 -8.40
C THR A 376 -25.06 -22.70 -8.97
N ASP A 377 -25.24 -22.35 -10.24
CA ASP A 377 -26.55 -22.34 -10.90
C ASP A 377 -27.11 -23.75 -11.09
N SER A 378 -26.27 -24.71 -11.51
CA SER A 378 -26.65 -26.12 -11.65
C SER A 378 -27.14 -26.73 -10.33
N ILE A 379 -26.42 -26.47 -9.22
CA ILE A 379 -26.80 -26.96 -7.90
C ILE A 379 -28.12 -26.31 -7.45
N LEU A 380 -28.25 -24.99 -7.57
CA LEU A 380 -29.48 -24.29 -7.17
C LEU A 380 -30.69 -24.77 -7.99
N GLN A 381 -30.51 -24.97 -9.30
CA GLN A 381 -31.55 -25.48 -10.18
C GLN A 381 -32.00 -26.89 -9.77
N SER A 382 -31.07 -27.76 -9.37
CA SER A 382 -31.41 -29.11 -8.87
C SER A 382 -32.26 -29.08 -7.59
N HIS A 383 -32.23 -27.98 -6.84
CA HIS A 383 -33.04 -27.72 -5.65
C HIS A 383 -34.29 -26.86 -5.94
N GLY A 384 -34.59 -26.56 -7.20
CA GLY A 384 -35.78 -25.82 -7.63
C GLY A 384 -35.63 -24.30 -7.64
N TYR A 385 -34.42 -23.77 -7.50
CA TYR A 385 -34.13 -22.32 -7.53
C TYR A 385 -33.46 -21.93 -8.85
N THR A 386 -34.11 -21.07 -9.63
CA THR A 386 -33.57 -20.58 -10.91
C THR A 386 -33.39 -19.07 -10.94
N GLN A 387 -34.05 -18.35 -10.03
CA GLN A 387 -34.08 -16.88 -9.98
C GLN A 387 -33.60 -16.39 -8.61
N GLY A 388 -32.88 -15.26 -8.57
CA GLY A 388 -32.35 -14.70 -7.32
C GLY A 388 -33.43 -14.40 -6.28
N GLY A 389 -34.56 -13.83 -6.72
CA GLY A 389 -35.69 -13.51 -5.83
C GLY A 389 -36.34 -14.73 -5.16
N GLN A 390 -36.10 -15.96 -5.63
CA GLN A 390 -36.60 -17.18 -4.99
C GLN A 390 -35.73 -17.60 -3.78
N LEU A 391 -34.47 -17.17 -3.74
CA LEU A 391 -33.49 -17.65 -2.75
C LEU A 391 -33.82 -17.20 -1.34
N GLY A 392 -34.59 -16.12 -1.16
CA GLY A 392 -35.09 -15.68 0.14
C GLY A 392 -35.98 -16.70 0.86
N ALA A 393 -36.53 -17.70 0.14
CA ALA A 393 -37.30 -18.79 0.73
C ALA A 393 -36.43 -19.86 1.42
N ALA A 394 -35.13 -19.93 1.08
CA ALA A 394 -34.18 -20.87 1.66
C ALA A 394 -33.38 -20.22 2.80
N LYS A 395 -33.01 -21.00 3.82
CA LYS A 395 -32.08 -20.51 4.86
C LYS A 395 -30.65 -20.52 4.31
N ASN A 396 -29.87 -19.48 4.61
CA ASN A 396 -28.45 -19.39 4.20
C ASN A 396 -27.61 -20.63 4.57
N ARG A 397 -27.89 -21.27 5.72
CA ARG A 397 -27.20 -22.51 6.13
C ARG A 397 -27.46 -23.67 5.16
N ASP A 398 -28.68 -23.77 4.65
CA ASP A 398 -29.08 -24.83 3.71
C ASP A 398 -28.47 -24.57 2.33
N LEU A 399 -28.50 -23.31 1.85
CA LEU A 399 -27.83 -22.88 0.63
C LEU A 399 -26.33 -23.22 0.65
N CYS A 400 -25.64 -22.89 1.74
CA CYS A 400 -24.23 -23.26 1.94
C CYS A 400 -24.00 -24.78 1.90
N LYS A 401 -24.90 -25.56 2.52
CA LYS A 401 -24.80 -27.02 2.54
C LYS A 401 -24.94 -27.61 1.13
N TRP A 402 -25.92 -27.13 0.35
CA TRP A 402 -26.12 -27.58 -1.02
C TRP A 402 -24.93 -27.22 -1.92
N LEU A 403 -24.43 -25.99 -1.81
CA LEU A 403 -23.35 -25.47 -2.64
C LEU A 403 -21.95 -25.97 -2.21
N GLY A 404 -21.83 -26.62 -1.06
CA GLY A 404 -20.53 -26.96 -0.47
C GLY A 404 -19.69 -25.70 -0.19
N ALA A 405 -20.33 -24.56 0.08
CA ALA A 405 -19.72 -23.28 0.34
C ALA A 405 -19.80 -22.91 1.82
N ASP A 406 -18.82 -22.16 2.30
CA ASP A 406 -18.81 -21.61 3.66
C ASP A 406 -19.27 -20.15 3.71
N ARG A 407 -19.27 -19.46 2.55
CA ARG A 407 -19.72 -18.08 2.43
C ARG A 407 -20.65 -17.89 1.25
N LEU A 408 -21.62 -16.99 1.43
CA LEU A 408 -22.57 -16.60 0.39
C LEU A 408 -22.43 -15.11 0.15
N PHE A 409 -22.23 -14.75 -1.11
CA PHE A 409 -22.33 -13.38 -1.60
C PHE A 409 -23.64 -13.27 -2.38
N PHE A 410 -24.53 -12.39 -1.94
CA PHE A 410 -25.85 -12.21 -2.54
C PHE A 410 -26.28 -10.75 -2.45
N GLY A 411 -27.31 -10.39 -3.21
CA GLY A 411 -27.78 -9.02 -3.26
C GLY A 411 -28.84 -8.81 -4.31
N ASP A 412 -29.25 -7.55 -4.41
CA ASP A 412 -30.35 -7.10 -5.24
C ASP A 412 -29.87 -5.95 -6.11
N ILE A 413 -30.22 -5.98 -7.39
CA ILE A 413 -30.02 -4.85 -8.30
C ILE A 413 -31.35 -4.09 -8.36
N THR A 414 -31.38 -2.90 -7.79
CA THR A 414 -32.59 -2.08 -7.65
C THR A 414 -32.78 -1.12 -8.83
N ASN A 415 -31.70 -0.80 -9.54
CA ASN A 415 -31.79 0.02 -10.74
C ASN A 415 -30.72 -0.40 -11.76
N PHE A 416 -31.12 -0.47 -13.03
CA PHE A 416 -30.25 -0.71 -14.18
C PHE A 416 -30.91 -0.04 -15.38
N ASN A 417 -30.74 1.27 -15.52
CA ASN A 417 -31.46 2.05 -16.51
C ASN A 417 -30.60 3.08 -17.25
N GLU A 418 -31.01 3.36 -18.49
CA GLU A 418 -30.51 4.44 -19.31
C GLU A 418 -31.70 5.32 -19.70
N VAL A 419 -31.72 6.55 -19.19
CA VAL A 419 -32.77 7.53 -19.45
C VAL A 419 -32.23 8.56 -20.43
N MET A 420 -32.74 8.53 -21.66
CA MET A 420 -32.47 9.53 -22.69
C MET A 420 -33.64 10.52 -22.75
N ALA A 421 -33.42 11.76 -22.28
CA ALA A 421 -34.40 12.85 -22.29
C ALA A 421 -33.79 14.11 -22.92
N GLY A 422 -33.89 14.24 -24.24
CA GLY A 422 -33.36 15.40 -24.98
C GLY A 422 -31.85 15.55 -24.84
N ILE A 423 -31.39 16.63 -24.21
CA ILE A 423 -29.97 16.89 -23.90
C ILE A 423 -29.45 16.12 -22.66
N TYR A 424 -30.33 15.41 -21.96
CA TYR A 424 -30.01 14.69 -20.74
C TYR A 424 -29.92 13.19 -21.02
N ASN A 425 -28.73 12.61 -20.88
CA ASN A 425 -28.55 11.15 -20.87
C ASN A 425 -28.02 10.72 -19.49
N LYS A 426 -28.87 10.03 -18.73
CA LYS A 426 -28.54 9.46 -17.41
C LYS A 426 -28.40 7.96 -17.51
N ARG A 427 -27.25 7.45 -17.08
CA ARG A 427 -26.92 6.03 -17.03
C ARG A 427 -26.69 5.64 -15.58
N GLU A 428 -27.49 4.73 -15.04
CA GLU A 428 -27.50 4.45 -13.60
C GLU A 428 -27.60 2.95 -13.30
N ILE A 429 -26.79 2.51 -12.33
CA ILE A 429 -26.86 1.19 -11.71
C ILE A 429 -26.89 1.37 -10.20
N LYS A 430 -27.83 0.70 -9.53
CA LYS A 430 -27.95 0.67 -8.07
C LYS A 430 -28.16 -0.74 -7.59
N GLY A 431 -27.61 -1.03 -6.41
CA GLY A 431 -27.81 -2.32 -5.79
C GLY A 431 -27.32 -2.38 -4.35
N GLN A 432 -27.71 -3.46 -3.69
CA GLN A 432 -27.34 -3.77 -2.33
C GLN A 432 -26.79 -5.19 -2.27
N PHE A 433 -25.69 -5.36 -1.55
CA PHE A 433 -24.99 -6.64 -1.44
C PHE A 433 -24.66 -6.99 -0.01
N SER A 434 -24.59 -8.29 0.24
CA SER A 434 -24.30 -8.86 1.54
C SER A 434 -23.34 -10.03 1.41
N LEU A 435 -22.45 -10.15 2.39
CA LEU A 435 -21.58 -11.31 2.57
C LEU A 435 -21.96 -12.01 3.87
N TRP A 436 -22.36 -13.27 3.78
CA TRP A 436 -22.74 -14.09 4.92
C TRP A 436 -21.77 -15.27 5.10
N ASP A 437 -21.51 -15.63 6.36
CA ASP A 437 -20.54 -16.67 6.72
C ASP A 437 -21.17 -17.77 7.58
N ARG A 438 -20.98 -19.02 7.15
CA ARG A 438 -21.56 -20.21 7.77
C ARG A 438 -21.02 -20.48 9.16
N LYS A 439 -19.72 -20.24 9.38
CA LYS A 439 -19.03 -20.52 10.63
C LYS A 439 -19.57 -19.62 11.75
N THR A 440 -19.72 -18.34 11.46
CA THR A 440 -20.29 -17.36 12.41
C THR A 440 -21.82 -17.38 12.42
N GLY A 441 -22.45 -17.83 11.33
CA GLY A 441 -23.90 -17.75 11.12
C GLY A 441 -24.41 -16.32 10.94
N LYS A 442 -23.53 -15.35 10.70
CA LYS A 442 -23.82 -13.93 10.66
C LYS A 442 -23.47 -13.33 9.30
N GLN A 443 -24.12 -12.21 9.00
CA GLN A 443 -23.69 -11.31 7.95
C GLN A 443 -22.39 -10.63 8.39
N LEU A 444 -21.33 -10.79 7.60
CA LEU A 444 -20.02 -10.17 7.83
C LEU A 444 -19.95 -8.76 7.26
N TRP A 445 -20.73 -8.50 6.20
CA TRP A 445 -20.69 -7.22 5.49
C TRP A 445 -22.00 -6.94 4.75
N ALA A 446 -22.30 -5.66 4.60
CA ALA A 446 -23.37 -5.11 3.80
C ALA A 446 -22.85 -3.90 3.03
N TYR A 447 -23.32 -3.69 1.82
CA TYR A 447 -23.02 -2.49 1.04
C TYR A 447 -24.22 -2.11 0.19
N SER A 448 -24.47 -0.81 0.11
CA SER A 448 -25.41 -0.20 -0.83
C SER A 448 -24.61 0.80 -1.64
N GLY A 449 -24.77 0.77 -2.96
CA GLY A 449 -24.04 1.66 -3.85
C GLY A 449 -24.83 2.03 -5.08
N SER A 450 -24.35 3.09 -5.72
CA SER A 450 -24.88 3.63 -6.97
C SER A 450 -23.74 4.11 -7.85
N VAL A 451 -23.84 3.83 -9.14
CA VAL A 451 -23.02 4.47 -10.18
C VAL A 451 -23.97 5.22 -11.10
N VAL A 452 -23.86 6.55 -11.11
CA VAL A 452 -24.62 7.43 -12.00
C VAL A 452 -23.64 8.19 -12.89
N LYS A 453 -23.87 8.16 -14.20
CA LYS A 453 -23.17 9.02 -15.17
C LYS A 453 -24.14 9.87 -15.97
N VAL A 454 -23.79 11.14 -16.12
CA VAL A 454 -24.48 12.11 -16.98
C VAL A 454 -23.46 12.56 -18.04
N SER A 455 -23.57 12.01 -19.25
CA SER A 455 -22.64 12.17 -20.40
C SER A 455 -21.18 11.68 -20.16
N ALA A 456 -20.59 10.99 -21.14
CA ALA A 456 -19.23 10.44 -21.05
C ALA A 456 -18.39 10.71 -22.30
N PRO A 457 -17.09 11.06 -22.17
CA PRO A 457 -16.11 10.94 -23.24
C PRO A 457 -15.78 9.47 -23.53
N LYS A 458 -15.49 9.17 -24.81
CA LYS A 458 -15.50 7.80 -25.38
C LYS A 458 -14.32 6.89 -25.00
N ASN A 459 -13.33 7.34 -24.22
CA ASN A 459 -12.00 6.68 -24.15
C ASN A 459 -11.62 6.01 -22.80
N PHE A 460 -12.36 6.21 -21.71
CA PHE A 460 -12.04 5.65 -20.37
C PHE A 460 -12.07 4.10 -20.31
N LEU A 461 -12.71 3.44 -21.27
CA LEU A 461 -12.84 1.98 -21.32
C LEU A 461 -11.46 1.26 -21.30
N LYS A 462 -10.38 1.89 -21.78
CA LYS A 462 -9.12 1.16 -22.01
C LYS A 462 -8.28 0.91 -20.74
N GLY A 463 -8.39 1.76 -19.71
CA GLY A 463 -7.51 1.71 -18.52
C GLY A 463 -8.03 0.85 -17.36
N MET A 464 -9.34 0.82 -17.14
CA MET A 464 -9.96 0.04 -16.06
C MET A 464 -10.21 -1.43 -16.47
N LEU A 465 -10.47 -1.66 -17.75
CA LEU A 465 -10.78 -3.00 -18.27
C LEU A 465 -9.54 -3.89 -18.46
N THR A 466 -8.32 -3.37 -18.43
CA THR A 466 -7.13 -4.24 -18.44
C THR A 466 -6.97 -5.07 -17.17
N GLN A 467 -7.68 -4.71 -16.09
CA GLN A 467 -7.65 -5.44 -14.83
C GLN A 467 -8.68 -6.58 -14.77
N LEU A 468 -9.86 -6.39 -15.36
CA LEU A 468 -10.88 -7.43 -15.49
C LEU A 468 -10.61 -8.27 -16.74
N ALA A 469 -10.29 -9.55 -16.56
CA ALA A 469 -9.85 -10.51 -17.59
C ALA A 469 -10.30 -10.25 -19.06
N ASN A 470 -9.33 -10.28 -19.98
CA ASN A 470 -9.47 -10.08 -21.44
C ASN A 470 -10.56 -10.92 -22.15
N LYS A 471 -11.02 -12.04 -21.57
CA LYS A 471 -11.97 -12.97 -22.21
C LYS A 471 -13.45 -12.53 -22.12
N MET A 472 -13.87 -11.80 -21.09
CA MET A 472 -15.28 -11.37 -20.95
C MET A 472 -15.56 -10.05 -21.70
N LEU A 473 -14.49 -9.30 -21.97
CA LEU A 473 -14.49 -7.96 -22.53
C LEU A 473 -15.11 -7.83 -23.91
N GLU A 474 -14.82 -8.76 -24.82
CA GLU A 474 -15.35 -8.67 -26.18
C GLU A 474 -16.87 -8.92 -26.23
N SER A 475 -17.38 -9.75 -25.31
CA SER A 475 -18.82 -10.05 -25.20
C SER A 475 -19.61 -8.93 -24.50
N ILE A 476 -18.98 -8.19 -23.58
CA ILE A 476 -19.63 -7.16 -22.75
C ILE A 476 -19.55 -5.76 -23.38
N LYS A 477 -18.49 -5.45 -24.15
CA LYS A 477 -18.30 -4.13 -24.78
C LYS A 477 -19.47 -3.62 -25.64
N LYS A 478 -20.33 -4.51 -26.12
CA LYS A 478 -21.51 -4.17 -26.94
C LYS A 478 -22.82 -4.07 -26.16
N LYS A 479 -22.82 -4.42 -24.86
CA LYS A 479 -24.03 -4.40 -24.02
C LYS A 479 -24.25 -3.01 -23.40
N PRO A 480 -25.51 -2.56 -23.24
CA PRO A 480 -25.81 -1.31 -22.55
C PRO A 480 -25.32 -1.37 -21.10
N LEU A 481 -24.91 -0.22 -20.57
CA LEU A 481 -24.40 -0.04 -19.20
C LEU A 481 -23.18 -0.90 -18.80
N ALA A 482 -22.53 -1.58 -19.74
CA ALA A 482 -21.37 -2.43 -19.50
C ALA A 482 -20.23 -1.74 -18.73
N TYR A 483 -19.98 -0.47 -19.06
CA TYR A 483 -18.96 0.33 -18.42
C TYR A 483 -19.33 0.69 -16.98
N GLU A 484 -20.56 1.18 -16.77
CA GLU A 484 -21.10 1.48 -15.44
C GLU A 484 -21.13 0.22 -14.56
N ALA A 485 -21.49 -0.93 -15.14
CA ALA A 485 -21.53 -2.22 -14.46
C ALA A 485 -20.14 -2.66 -14.01
N SER A 486 -19.11 -2.41 -14.84
CA SER A 486 -17.71 -2.68 -14.50
C SER A 486 -17.26 -1.81 -13.33
N ILE A 487 -17.62 -0.52 -13.31
CA ILE A 487 -17.29 0.37 -12.19
C ILE A 487 -17.99 -0.09 -10.92
N PHE A 488 -19.30 -0.29 -11.00
CA PHE A 488 -20.13 -0.69 -9.87
C PHE A 488 -19.65 -2.00 -9.24
N SER A 489 -19.32 -2.99 -10.08
CA SER A 489 -18.82 -4.29 -9.62
C SER A 489 -17.43 -4.19 -8.98
N SER A 490 -16.52 -3.40 -9.57
CA SER A 490 -15.19 -3.13 -8.99
C SER A 490 -15.31 -2.47 -7.63
N GLN A 491 -16.10 -1.38 -7.54
CA GLN A 491 -16.32 -0.66 -6.29
C GLN A 491 -16.97 -1.55 -5.22
N THR A 492 -17.88 -2.44 -5.61
CA THR A 492 -18.48 -3.41 -4.70
C THR A 492 -17.44 -4.37 -4.13
N ALA A 493 -16.58 -4.95 -4.98
CA ALA A 493 -15.53 -5.87 -4.54
C ALA A 493 -14.41 -5.17 -3.74
N GLU A 494 -14.05 -3.95 -4.11
CA GLU A 494 -13.06 -3.08 -3.44
C GLU A 494 -13.38 -2.82 -1.97
N ASN A 495 -14.67 -2.79 -1.63
CA ASN A 495 -15.16 -2.65 -0.25
C ASN A 495 -14.96 -3.89 0.62
N LEU A 496 -14.47 -5.01 0.05
CA LEU A 496 -14.05 -6.19 0.79
C LEU A 496 -12.51 -6.27 0.86
N PRO A 497 -11.94 -6.96 1.86
CA PRO A 497 -10.50 -7.21 1.91
C PRO A 497 -10.03 -7.96 0.66
N ALA A 498 -8.88 -7.58 0.11
CA ALA A 498 -8.23 -8.24 -1.02
C ALA A 498 -6.87 -8.83 -0.63
N LYS A 499 -6.53 -9.96 -1.23
CA LYS A 499 -5.29 -10.68 -0.97
C LYS A 499 -4.12 -9.96 -1.65
N VAL A 500 -2.98 -9.94 -0.97
CA VAL A 500 -1.72 -9.48 -1.56
C VAL A 500 -1.16 -10.60 -2.42
N ASN A 501 -1.24 -10.45 -3.74
CA ASN A 501 -0.60 -11.38 -4.67
C ASN A 501 0.92 -11.12 -4.61
N ARG A 502 1.67 -12.10 -4.08
CA ARG A 502 3.13 -12.10 -4.08
C ARG A 502 3.69 -12.56 -5.42
#